data_AF-A0A484Z8A7-F1
#
_entry.id   AF-A0A484Z8A7-F1
#
_cell.length_a   1.000
_cell.length_b   1.000
_cell.length_c   1.000
_cell.angle_alpha   90.00
_cell.angle_beta   90.00
_cell.angle_gamma   90.00
#
_symmetry.space_group_name_H-M   'P 1'
#
loop_
_entity.id
_entity.type
_entity.pdbx_description
1 polymer ?
#
loop_
_entity_poly.entity_id
_entity_poly.type
_entity_poly.pdbx_seq_one_letter_code
_entity_poly.pdbx_strand_id
1 'polypeptide(L)'
;MSACRRLSPALRGENDVIAAPRGEAKTTLGQQLFDLWCVVLELKKFIIIAFDTSAQSAESLEVIKAELLYNAGLALDFPEACGQGRVWRIGCILTASGIKIESAGQGQSLRGRKHGAYRPDLVHLDDLENDENVVTPKQRDKLEKWLNSTVLPLGGAGVKLDVIYVGSILHYDSVLARTMKNPLWNAKRFQAILAWPENLALWDEWEAVLRGKGKNAAKAFYNRHEKALLKGSAFRGPLVHCWR
;
A
#
# COMPACT_ATOMS: atom_id res chain seq x y z
N MET A 1 6.31 -11.43 2.94
CA MET A 1 6.95 -11.39 4.28
C MET A 1 8.47 -11.15 4.24
N SER A 2 9.21 -11.48 3.18
CA SER A 2 10.66 -11.21 3.08
C SER A 2 11.04 -9.72 2.92
N ALA A 3 10.07 -8.83 2.68
CA ALA A 3 10.27 -7.38 2.76
C ALA A 3 10.35 -6.88 4.22
N CYS A 4 9.69 -7.55 5.16
CA CYS A 4 9.53 -7.07 6.55
C CYS A 4 10.77 -7.33 7.43
N ARG A 5 11.62 -8.29 7.08
CA ARG A 5 12.82 -8.65 7.87
C ARG A 5 13.96 -7.63 7.78
N ARG A 6 13.89 -6.64 6.90
CA ARG A 6 14.99 -5.70 6.64
C ARG A 6 14.88 -4.35 7.33
N LEU A 7 13.77 -4.06 8.01
CA LEU A 7 13.66 -2.92 8.93
C LEU A 7 14.33 -3.26 10.27
N SER A 8 15.62 -3.60 10.16
CA SER A 8 16.58 -3.75 11.25
C SER A 8 17.00 -2.35 11.75
N PRO A 9 17.80 -2.22 12.82
CA PRO A 9 18.33 -0.94 13.27
C PRO A 9 19.43 -0.43 12.30
N ALA A 10 19.13 -0.35 11.01
CA ALA A 10 20.00 0.23 10.01
C ALA A 10 20.18 1.73 10.31
N LEU A 11 21.44 2.19 10.27
CA LEU A 11 21.88 3.57 10.52
C LEU A 11 21.35 4.60 9.50
N ARG A 12 20.69 4.15 8.43
CA ARG A 12 20.15 5.00 7.35
C ARG A 12 18.66 4.73 7.14
N GLY A 13 17.94 5.73 6.65
CA GLY A 13 16.55 5.60 6.22
C GLY A 13 16.44 4.67 5.03
N GLU A 14 15.39 3.85 5.01
CA GLU A 14 15.09 2.92 3.92
C GLU A 14 13.90 3.41 3.09
N ASN A 15 14.09 3.41 1.77
CA ASN A 15 13.03 3.71 0.81
C ASN A 15 12.61 2.40 0.12
N ASP A 16 11.40 1.92 0.37
CA ASP A 16 10.82 0.74 -0.28
C ASP A 16 9.71 1.17 -1.23
N VAL A 17 9.69 0.60 -2.42
CA VAL A 17 8.60 0.80 -3.38
C VAL A 17 8.04 -0.55 -3.82
N ILE A 18 6.73 -0.71 -3.71
CA ILE A 18 6.02 -1.96 -3.89
C ILE A 18 4.90 -1.76 -4.89
N ALA A 19 5.04 -2.38 -6.06
CA ALA A 19 3.96 -2.50 -7.02
C ALA A 19 3.24 -3.84 -6.83
N ALA A 20 1.93 -3.81 -6.57
CA ALA A 20 1.09 -5.02 -6.55
C ALA A 20 -0.23 -4.80 -7.32
N PRO A 21 -0.87 -5.86 -7.86
CA PRO A 21 -2.14 -5.76 -8.58
C PRO A 21 -3.29 -5.28 -7.69
N ARG A 22 -4.27 -4.55 -8.25
CA ARG A 22 -5.49 -4.14 -7.52
C ARG A 22 -6.18 -5.37 -6.90
N GLY A 23 -6.75 -5.22 -5.71
CA GLY A 23 -7.48 -6.30 -5.00
C GLY A 23 -6.66 -7.17 -4.04
N GLU A 24 -5.34 -6.99 -3.95
CA GLU A 24 -4.43 -7.84 -3.14
C GLU A 24 -4.26 -7.40 -1.67
N ALA A 25 -5.28 -6.77 -1.08
CA ALA A 25 -5.25 -6.27 0.31
C ALA A 25 -4.01 -5.39 0.66
N LYS A 26 -3.49 -4.63 -0.33
CA LYS A 26 -2.30 -3.78 -0.19
C LYS A 26 -2.38 -2.83 1.00
N THR A 27 -3.51 -2.12 1.13
CA THR A 27 -3.72 -1.18 2.23
C THR A 27 -3.75 -1.87 3.58
N THR A 28 -4.47 -2.99 3.67
CA THR A 28 -4.56 -3.74 4.92
C THR A 28 -3.22 -4.35 5.34
N LEU A 29 -2.56 -5.08 4.44
CA LEU A 29 -1.32 -5.78 4.75
C LEU A 29 -0.09 -4.88 4.76
N GLY A 30 -0.04 -3.94 3.81
CA GLY A 30 1.09 -3.07 3.56
C GLY A 30 1.11 -1.89 4.53
N GLN A 31 -0.02 -1.19 4.68
CA GLN A 31 -0.11 0.03 5.47
C GLN A 31 -0.65 -0.24 6.89
N GLN A 32 -1.90 -0.71 7.02
CA GLN A 32 -2.58 -0.76 8.32
C GLN A 32 -1.89 -1.69 9.33
N LEU A 33 -1.63 -2.94 8.94
CA LEU A 33 -0.95 -3.90 9.82
C LEU A 33 0.50 -3.51 10.12
N PHE A 34 1.20 -2.89 9.16
CA PHE A 34 2.57 -2.46 9.36
C PHE A 34 2.66 -1.28 10.32
N ASP A 35 1.75 -0.31 10.19
CA ASP A 35 1.70 0.84 11.09
C ASP A 35 1.27 0.41 12.49
N LEU A 36 0.31 -0.52 12.62
CA LEU A 36 -0.03 -1.16 13.90
C LEU A 36 1.19 -1.86 14.51
N TRP A 37 1.93 -2.63 13.71
CA TRP A 37 3.16 -3.28 14.16
C TRP A 37 4.21 -2.28 14.67
N CYS A 38 4.37 -1.15 13.97
CA CYS A 38 5.24 -0.06 14.42
C CYS A 38 4.76 0.60 15.71
N VAL A 39 3.44 0.69 15.90
CA VAL A 39 2.83 1.25 17.10
C VAL A 39 3.02 0.34 18.31
N VAL A 40 2.66 -0.94 18.19
CA VAL A 40 2.69 -1.89 19.31
C VAL A 40 4.10 -2.20 19.78
N LEU A 41 5.08 -2.22 18.86
CA LEU A 41 6.49 -2.41 19.21
C LEU A 41 7.24 -1.08 19.41
N GLU A 42 6.52 0.05 19.36
CA GLU A 42 7.07 1.41 19.47
C GLU A 42 8.28 1.73 18.58
N LEU A 43 8.34 1.13 17.39
CA LEU A 43 9.46 1.26 16.45
C LEU A 43 9.54 2.66 15.83
N LYS A 44 8.43 3.41 15.86
CA LYS A 44 8.26 4.74 15.27
C LYS A 44 7.62 5.68 16.26
N LYS A 45 7.97 6.97 16.17
CA LYS A 45 7.41 8.02 17.03
C LYS A 45 6.49 8.96 16.27
N PHE A 46 6.66 9.11 14.96
CA PHE A 46 5.79 9.95 14.15
C PHE A 46 5.61 9.41 12.70
N ILE A 47 4.46 8.81 12.47
CA ILE A 47 4.04 8.21 11.20
C ILE A 47 3.17 9.20 10.42
N ILE A 48 3.43 9.35 9.13
CA ILE A 48 2.53 10.00 8.18
C ILE A 48 1.99 8.95 7.23
N ILE A 49 0.68 8.90 7.06
CA ILE A 49 0.03 8.10 6.01
C ILE A 49 -0.50 9.03 4.93
N ALA A 50 -0.22 8.75 3.67
CA ALA A 50 -0.66 9.56 2.55
C ALA A 50 -1.27 8.70 1.45
N PHE A 51 -2.44 9.12 1.00
CA PHE A 51 -3.19 8.50 -0.08
C PHE A 51 -3.40 9.52 -1.20
N ASP A 52 -4.07 9.12 -2.28
CA ASP A 52 -4.51 10.05 -3.31
C ASP A 52 -5.32 11.23 -2.69
N THR A 53 -6.26 10.93 -1.81
CA THR A 53 -7.05 11.95 -1.10
C THR A 53 -6.87 11.90 0.42
N SER A 54 -7.06 13.06 1.08
CA SER A 54 -7.04 13.13 2.55
C SER A 54 -8.19 12.35 3.19
N ALA A 55 -9.33 12.24 2.50
CA ALA A 55 -10.48 11.47 2.97
C ALA A 55 -10.13 9.97 3.05
N GLN A 56 -9.60 9.38 1.98
CA GLN A 56 -9.14 7.98 1.97
C GLN A 56 -8.08 7.72 3.05
N SER A 57 -7.13 8.64 3.18
CA SER A 57 -6.08 8.54 4.21
C SER A 57 -6.67 8.58 5.63
N ALA A 58 -7.64 9.46 5.88
CA ALA A 58 -8.34 9.52 7.16
C ALA A 58 -9.19 8.27 7.43
N GLU A 59 -9.87 7.73 6.42
CA GLU A 59 -10.62 6.47 6.53
C GLU A 59 -9.70 5.30 6.90
N SER A 60 -8.51 5.21 6.29
CA SER A 60 -7.55 4.18 6.67
C SER A 60 -7.06 4.34 8.11
N LEU A 61 -6.89 5.59 8.59
CA LEU A 61 -6.57 5.85 9.99
C LEU A 61 -7.68 5.38 10.94
N GLU A 62 -8.95 5.50 10.55
CA GLU A 62 -10.07 5.02 11.35
C GLU A 62 -10.04 3.50 11.54
N VAL A 63 -9.55 2.74 10.55
CA VAL A 63 -9.33 1.29 10.70
C VAL A 63 -8.27 1.02 11.78
N ILE A 64 -7.14 1.72 11.76
CA ILE A 64 -6.10 1.59 12.80
C ILE A 64 -6.66 1.94 14.18
N LYS A 65 -7.46 3.00 14.28
CA LYS A 65 -8.12 3.40 15.53
C LYS A 65 -9.05 2.30 16.05
N ALA A 66 -9.84 1.69 15.17
CA ALA A 66 -10.75 0.61 15.54
C ALA A 66 -9.98 -0.60 16.07
N GLU A 67 -8.88 -0.98 15.41
CA GLU A 67 -8.02 -2.07 15.87
C GLU A 67 -7.43 -1.78 17.26
N LEU A 68 -6.89 -0.58 17.49
CA LEU A 68 -6.35 -0.20 18.80
C LEU A 68 -7.41 -0.10 19.91
N LEU A 69 -8.69 0.10 19.57
CA LEU A 69 -9.77 0.24 20.55
C LEU A 69 -10.48 -1.07 20.86
N TYR A 70 -10.68 -1.92 19.86
CA TYR A 70 -11.66 -3.00 19.92
C TYR A 70 -11.08 -4.38 19.65
N ASN A 71 -9.83 -4.49 19.19
CA ASN A 71 -9.21 -5.79 18.96
C ASN A 71 -8.78 -6.41 20.30
N ALA A 72 -9.54 -7.39 20.78
CA ALA A 72 -9.27 -8.08 22.04
C ALA A 72 -7.93 -8.84 22.05
N GLY A 73 -7.48 -9.33 20.88
CA GLY A 73 -6.17 -9.99 20.76
C GLY A 73 -5.03 -9.00 20.95
N LEU A 74 -5.10 -7.85 20.27
CA LEU A 74 -4.13 -6.76 20.48
C LEU A 74 -4.15 -6.25 21.92
N ALA A 75 -5.32 -6.10 22.52
CA ALA A 75 -5.44 -5.64 23.91
C ALA A 75 -4.90 -6.65 24.93
N LEU A 76 -4.98 -7.95 24.63
CA LEU A 76 -4.41 -9.00 25.47
C LEU A 76 -2.88 -9.01 25.41
N ASP A 77 -2.32 -8.87 24.21
CA ASP A 77 -0.87 -8.98 23.98
C ASP A 77 -0.12 -7.66 24.21
N PHE A 78 -0.74 -6.51 23.90
CA PHE A 78 -0.15 -5.16 23.94
C PHE A 78 -1.10 -4.14 24.59
N PRO A 79 -1.47 -4.31 25.87
CA PRO A 79 -2.42 -3.43 26.56
C PRO A 79 -1.97 -1.95 26.61
N GLU A 80 -0.67 -1.69 26.62
CA GLU A 80 -0.07 -0.34 26.63
C GLU A 80 -0.23 0.43 25.32
N ALA A 81 -0.34 -0.28 24.20
CA ALA A 81 -0.54 0.33 22.88
C ALA A 81 -2.03 0.58 22.60
N CYS A 82 -2.92 -0.16 23.27
CA CYS A 82 -4.36 -0.16 23.05
C CYS A 82 -5.08 0.94 23.85
N GLY A 83 -6.26 1.31 23.37
CA GLY A 83 -7.10 2.36 23.97
C GLY A 83 -6.97 3.72 23.28
N GLN A 84 -7.86 4.62 23.68
CA GLN A 84 -7.90 5.98 23.14
C GLN A 84 -6.78 6.84 23.75
N GLY A 85 -5.89 7.36 22.92
CA GLY A 85 -4.91 8.35 23.37
C GLY A 85 -5.45 9.78 23.39
N ARG A 86 -4.65 10.71 23.91
CA ARG A 86 -5.10 12.09 24.22
C ARG A 86 -5.52 12.93 23.00
N VAL A 87 -5.05 12.58 21.80
CA VAL A 87 -5.49 13.17 20.53
C VAL A 87 -6.14 12.07 19.73
N TRP A 88 -7.43 12.21 19.41
CA TRP A 88 -8.18 11.17 18.73
C TRP A 88 -9.24 11.77 17.81
N ARG A 89 -8.79 12.34 16.68
CA ARG A 89 -9.65 13.03 15.71
C ARG A 89 -9.42 12.53 14.30
N ILE A 90 -10.34 12.89 13.41
CA ILE A 90 -10.23 12.55 11.98
C ILE A 90 -8.89 13.08 11.45
N GLY A 91 -8.13 12.19 10.82
CA GLY A 91 -6.84 12.46 10.20
C GLY A 91 -5.66 12.74 11.14
N CYS A 92 -5.82 12.64 12.47
CA CYS A 92 -4.68 12.72 13.38
C CYS A 92 -5.00 12.05 14.71
N ILE A 93 -4.13 11.13 15.11
CA ILE A 93 -4.17 10.51 16.44
C ILE A 93 -2.83 10.60 17.14
N LEU A 94 -2.89 10.52 18.47
CA LEU A 94 -1.79 10.16 19.32
C LEU A 94 -2.21 8.91 20.07
N THR A 95 -1.45 7.82 19.93
CA THR A 95 -1.72 6.54 20.59
C THR A 95 -1.57 6.65 22.11
N ALA A 96 -2.02 5.64 22.85
CA ALA A 96 -1.81 5.55 24.30
C ALA A 96 -0.31 5.57 24.66
N SER A 97 0.52 4.90 23.84
CA SER A 97 2.00 4.91 23.92
C SER A 97 2.68 6.20 23.43
N GLY A 98 1.91 7.21 23.01
CA GLY A 98 2.45 8.52 22.61
C GLY A 98 3.04 8.59 21.20
N ILE A 99 2.68 7.67 20.31
CA ILE A 99 3.08 7.66 18.90
C ILE A 99 2.06 8.45 18.10
N LYS A 100 2.54 9.40 17.28
CA LYS A 100 1.66 10.23 16.46
C LYS A 100 1.47 9.60 15.09
N ILE A 101 0.22 9.52 14.63
CA ILE A 101 -0.11 9.17 13.24
C ILE A 101 -0.94 10.32 12.64
N GLU A 102 -0.51 10.84 11.50
CA GLU A 102 -1.18 11.94 10.80
C GLU A 102 -1.49 11.53 9.35
N SER A 103 -2.73 11.80 8.92
CA SER A 103 -3.19 11.49 7.57
C SER A 103 -3.00 12.68 6.64
N ALA A 104 -2.70 12.39 5.38
CA ALA A 104 -2.48 13.38 4.33
C ALA A 104 -3.01 12.90 2.97
N GLY A 105 -3.34 13.86 2.11
CA GLY A 105 -3.57 13.60 0.68
C GLY A 105 -2.36 14.03 -0.15
N GLN A 106 -2.20 13.46 -1.34
CA GLN A 106 -1.16 13.90 -2.27
C GLN A 106 -1.28 15.40 -2.57
N GLY A 107 -0.14 16.06 -2.77
CA GLY A 107 -0.09 17.50 -3.04
C GLY A 107 -0.22 18.42 -1.81
N GLN A 108 -0.58 17.90 -0.64
CA GLN A 108 -0.64 18.72 0.58
C GLN A 108 0.75 19.10 1.11
N SER A 109 0.84 20.22 1.83
CA SER A 109 2.07 20.61 2.51
C SER A 109 2.29 19.77 3.76
N LEU A 110 3.37 18.98 3.75
CA LEU A 110 3.83 18.18 4.89
C LEU A 110 5.06 18.79 5.58
N ARG A 111 5.59 19.90 5.05
CA ARG A 111 6.78 20.54 5.61
C ARG A 111 6.47 21.11 6.99
N GLY A 112 7.43 20.99 7.90
CA GLY A 112 7.32 21.57 9.24
C GLY A 112 6.49 20.76 10.23
N ARG A 113 5.90 19.63 9.82
CA ARG A 113 5.21 18.71 10.72
C ARG A 113 6.16 18.21 11.81
N LYS A 114 5.70 18.23 13.05
CA LYS A 114 6.43 17.75 14.24
C LYS A 114 5.47 17.12 15.25
N HIS A 115 6.04 16.30 16.12
CA HIS A 115 5.43 15.74 17.31
C HIS A 115 6.39 15.94 18.49
N GLY A 116 6.25 17.03 19.23
CA GLY A 116 7.26 17.44 20.22
C GLY A 116 8.63 17.62 19.57
N ALA A 117 9.63 16.87 20.06
CA ALA A 117 10.98 16.85 19.49
C ALA A 117 11.10 16.01 18.21
N TYR A 118 10.11 15.15 17.91
CA TYR A 118 10.19 14.19 16.82
C TYR A 118 9.72 14.79 15.48
N ARG A 119 10.53 14.54 14.44
CA ARG A 119 10.14 14.69 13.03
C ARG A 119 9.49 13.38 12.56
N PRO A 120 8.77 13.39 11.41
CA PRO A 120 8.33 12.15 10.80
C PRO A 120 9.49 11.18 10.61
N ASP A 121 9.35 9.96 11.10
CA ASP A 121 10.34 8.87 11.01
C ASP A 121 9.82 7.66 10.20
N LEU A 122 8.56 7.73 9.77
CA LEU A 122 7.94 6.86 8.77
C LEU A 122 6.94 7.65 7.92
N VAL A 123 7.01 7.47 6.59
CA VAL A 123 5.95 7.90 5.67
C VAL A 123 5.45 6.69 4.88
N HIS A 124 4.16 6.38 5.02
CA HIS A 124 3.46 5.41 4.20
C HIS A 124 2.72 6.12 3.07
N LEU A 125 3.06 5.80 1.83
CA LEU A 125 2.39 6.27 0.63
C LEU A 125 1.61 5.10 0.04
N ASP A 126 0.29 5.16 0.02
CA ASP A 126 -0.55 4.06 -0.47
C ASP A 126 -1.50 4.55 -1.57
N ASP A 127 -1.51 3.84 -2.70
CA ASP A 127 -2.34 4.09 -3.89
C ASP A 127 -2.49 5.61 -4.19
N LEU A 128 -1.36 6.32 -4.32
CA LEU A 128 -1.32 7.76 -4.62
C LEU A 128 -1.84 8.12 -6.03
N GLU A 129 -1.87 7.16 -6.94
CA GLU A 129 -2.25 7.36 -8.34
C GLU A 129 -3.63 6.78 -8.60
N ASN A 130 -4.44 7.51 -9.37
CA ASN A 130 -5.78 7.13 -9.78
C ASN A 130 -5.95 7.29 -11.30
N ASP A 131 -7.09 6.84 -11.83
CA ASP A 131 -7.36 6.82 -13.27
C ASP A 131 -7.46 8.23 -13.89
N GLU A 132 -7.61 9.29 -13.10
CA GLU A 132 -7.68 10.69 -13.56
C GLU A 132 -6.32 11.39 -13.51
N ASN A 133 -5.56 11.17 -12.43
CA ASN A 133 -4.31 11.87 -12.15
C ASN A 133 -3.12 11.26 -12.89
N VAL A 134 -3.23 10.01 -13.35
CA VAL A 134 -2.18 9.33 -14.09
C VAL A 134 -2.17 9.68 -15.59
N VAL A 135 -3.26 10.27 -16.10
CA VAL A 135 -3.49 10.45 -17.55
C VAL A 135 -2.46 11.37 -18.18
N THR A 136 -2.27 12.57 -17.62
CA THR A 136 -1.41 13.58 -18.25
C THR A 136 0.01 13.56 -17.68
N PRO A 137 1.06 13.71 -18.52
CA PRO A 137 2.43 13.84 -18.05
C PRO A 137 2.60 14.93 -16.98
N LYS A 138 1.93 16.08 -17.17
CA LYS A 138 1.95 17.21 -16.24
C LYS A 138 1.46 16.84 -14.83
N GLN A 139 0.41 16.02 -14.72
CA GLN A 139 -0.08 15.57 -13.40
C GLN A 139 0.91 14.59 -12.75
N ARG A 140 1.48 13.67 -13.53
CA ARG A 140 2.52 12.75 -13.06
C ARG A 140 3.75 13.48 -12.56
N ASP A 141 4.24 14.47 -13.32
CA ASP A 141 5.38 15.31 -12.94
C ASP A 141 5.08 16.13 -11.69
N LYS A 142 3.83 16.58 -11.50
CA LYS A 142 3.41 17.30 -10.29
C LYS A 142 3.45 16.38 -9.06
N LEU A 143 2.97 15.15 -9.17
CA LEU A 143 3.01 14.17 -8.08
C LEU A 143 4.46 13.75 -7.77
N GLU A 144 5.28 13.49 -8.79
CA GLU A 144 6.70 13.17 -8.60
C GLU A 144 7.44 14.33 -7.93
N LYS A 145 7.17 15.58 -8.35
CA LYS A 145 7.73 16.77 -7.69
C LYS A 145 7.31 16.84 -6.22
N TRP A 146 6.06 16.51 -5.90
CA TRP A 146 5.58 16.47 -4.52
C TRP A 146 6.29 15.38 -3.71
N LEU A 147 6.43 14.16 -4.25
CA LEU A 147 7.20 13.08 -3.62
C LEU A 147 8.64 13.53 -3.30
N ASN A 148 9.35 14.04 -4.30
CA ASN A 148 10.76 14.39 -4.17
C ASN A 148 11.02 15.63 -3.32
N SER A 149 10.15 16.64 -3.41
CA SER A 149 10.38 17.94 -2.76
C SER A 149 9.68 18.06 -1.41
N THR A 150 8.64 17.27 -1.16
CA THR A 150 7.81 17.39 0.05
C THR A 150 7.96 16.19 0.96
N VAL A 151 7.97 14.96 0.43
CA VAL A 151 7.98 13.73 1.24
C VAL A 151 9.39 13.29 1.61
N LEU A 152 10.26 13.06 0.62
CA LEU A 152 11.62 12.55 0.87
C LEU A 152 12.46 13.42 1.83
N PRO A 153 12.31 14.76 1.86
CA PRO A 153 13.05 15.59 2.81
C PRO A 153 12.46 15.67 4.23
N LEU A 154 11.37 14.97 4.56
CA LEU A 154 10.62 15.19 5.82
C LEU A 154 11.40 14.87 7.10
N GLY A 155 12.29 13.88 7.07
CA GLY A 155 13.09 13.51 8.24
C GLY A 155 13.93 14.70 8.74
N GLY A 156 14.45 15.50 7.82
CA GLY A 156 15.46 16.51 8.13
C GLY A 156 16.86 15.92 8.27
N ALA A 157 17.86 16.80 8.42
CA ALA A 157 19.26 16.37 8.51
C ALA A 157 19.50 15.52 9.77
N GLY A 158 20.06 14.32 9.59
CA GLY A 158 20.44 13.43 10.69
C GLY A 158 19.29 12.60 11.30
N VAL A 159 18.05 12.78 10.83
CA VAL A 159 16.92 11.95 11.26
C VAL A 159 16.69 10.84 10.26
N LYS A 160 16.57 9.60 10.75
CA LYS A 160 16.18 8.46 9.94
C LYS A 160 14.71 8.61 9.54
N LEU A 161 14.44 8.72 8.25
CA LEU A 161 13.11 8.62 7.67
C LEU A 161 13.02 7.36 6.82
N ASP A 162 12.07 6.48 7.14
CA ASP A 162 11.72 5.37 6.27
C ASP A 162 10.52 5.78 5.41
N VAL A 163 10.56 5.45 4.11
CA VAL A 163 9.47 5.74 3.17
C VAL A 163 9.04 4.45 2.49
N ILE A 164 7.77 4.11 2.64
CA ILE A 164 7.17 2.94 2.00
C ILE A 164 6.15 3.43 0.99
N TYR A 165 6.36 3.14 -0.29
CA TYR A 165 5.43 3.49 -1.35
C TYR A 165 4.80 2.24 -1.95
N VAL A 166 3.55 1.98 -1.62
CA VAL A 166 2.75 0.88 -2.12
C VAL A 166 1.74 1.39 -3.13
N GLY A 167 1.52 0.65 -4.22
CA GLY A 167 0.42 0.97 -5.12
C GLY A 167 0.27 0.01 -6.29
N SER A 168 -0.62 0.39 -7.20
CA SER A 168 -0.87 -0.30 -8.47
C SER A 168 -0.24 0.47 -9.63
N ILE A 169 0.51 -0.20 -10.52
CA ILE A 169 1.02 0.45 -11.74
C ILE A 169 -0.17 0.68 -12.70
N LEU A 170 -0.61 1.93 -12.82
CA LEU A 170 -1.69 2.32 -13.74
C LEU A 170 -1.19 2.75 -15.11
N HIS A 171 0.08 3.14 -15.22
CA HIS A 171 0.70 3.60 -16.46
C HIS A 171 2.19 3.25 -16.49
N TYR A 172 2.77 3.03 -17.68
CA TYR A 172 4.20 2.68 -17.82
C TYR A 172 5.15 3.81 -17.34
N ASP A 173 4.63 5.03 -17.34
CA ASP A 173 5.27 6.27 -16.91
C ASP A 173 4.63 6.85 -15.63
N SER A 174 3.87 6.05 -14.88
CA SER A 174 3.32 6.45 -13.58
C SER A 174 4.44 6.79 -12.60
N VAL A 175 4.17 7.61 -11.58
CA VAL A 175 5.16 7.98 -10.56
C VAL A 175 5.63 6.74 -9.81
N LEU A 176 4.75 5.78 -9.53
CA LEU A 176 5.14 4.49 -8.98
C LEU A 176 6.10 3.75 -9.93
N ALA A 177 5.81 3.70 -11.23
CA ALA A 177 6.67 3.04 -12.22
C ALA A 177 8.03 3.73 -12.38
N ARG A 178 8.09 5.07 -12.29
CA ARG A 178 9.34 5.85 -12.27
C ARG A 178 10.14 5.56 -10.99
N THR A 179 9.46 5.56 -9.84
CA THR A 179 10.07 5.28 -8.53
C THR A 179 10.65 3.86 -8.46
N MET A 180 9.95 2.87 -9.03
CA MET A 180 10.42 1.49 -9.14
C MET A 180 11.70 1.34 -9.98
N LYS A 181 11.98 2.27 -10.91
CA LYS A 181 13.21 2.28 -11.73
C LYS A 181 14.34 3.07 -11.06
N ASN A 182 14.07 3.79 -9.98
CA ASN A 182 15.06 4.62 -9.30
C ASN A 182 15.96 3.74 -8.41
N PRO A 183 17.29 3.73 -8.61
CA PRO A 183 18.21 2.90 -7.83
C PRO A 183 18.30 3.31 -6.34
N LEU A 184 17.78 4.48 -5.97
CA LEU A 184 17.69 4.92 -4.56
C LEU A 184 16.52 4.26 -3.80
N TRP A 185 15.71 3.45 -4.47
CA TRP A 185 14.57 2.76 -3.91
C TRP A 185 14.72 1.24 -4.00
N ASN A 186 14.32 0.55 -2.94
CA ASN A 186 14.22 -0.90 -2.89
C ASN A 186 12.93 -1.35 -3.57
N ALA A 187 12.98 -1.59 -4.88
CA ALA A 187 11.82 -1.93 -5.69
C ALA A 187 11.41 -3.40 -5.59
N LYS A 188 10.13 -3.67 -5.37
CA LYS A 188 9.52 -5.01 -5.37
C LYS A 188 8.25 -5.01 -6.20
N ARG A 189 8.14 -5.92 -7.16
CA ARG A 189 6.92 -6.12 -7.96
C ARG A 189 6.28 -7.44 -7.58
N PHE A 190 5.05 -7.39 -7.11
CA PHE A 190 4.19 -8.55 -6.94
C PHE A 190 3.31 -8.69 -8.18
N GLN A 191 3.13 -9.92 -8.63
CA GLN A 191 2.26 -10.26 -9.75
C GLN A 191 1.30 -11.36 -9.30
N ALA A 192 0.01 -11.19 -9.62
CA ALA A 192 -1.00 -12.21 -9.38
C ALA A 192 -0.80 -13.39 -10.33
N ILE A 193 -0.42 -13.10 -11.59
CA ILE A 193 -0.02 -14.06 -12.61
C ILE A 193 1.52 -14.07 -12.70
N LEU A 194 2.13 -15.16 -12.26
CA LEU A 194 3.57 -15.43 -12.34
C LEU A 194 3.96 -16.01 -13.71
N ALA A 195 3.03 -16.74 -14.35
CA ALA A 195 3.17 -17.23 -15.73
C ALA A 195 1.79 -17.26 -16.40
N TRP A 196 1.71 -16.79 -17.64
CA TRP A 196 0.51 -16.90 -18.46
C TRP A 196 0.28 -18.36 -18.90
N PRO A 197 -0.99 -18.79 -19.08
CA PRO A 197 -1.28 -20.11 -19.58
C PRO A 197 -0.77 -20.26 -21.02
N GLU A 198 -0.33 -21.47 -21.35
CA GLU A 198 0.24 -21.82 -22.66
C GLU A 198 -0.77 -21.61 -23.80
N ASN A 199 -2.08 -21.74 -23.51
CA ASN A 199 -3.12 -21.71 -24.51
C ASN A 199 -4.07 -20.52 -24.34
N LEU A 200 -3.62 -19.34 -24.78
CA LEU A 200 -4.42 -18.10 -24.77
C LEU A 200 -5.62 -18.16 -25.73
N ALA A 201 -5.53 -18.90 -26.84
CA ALA A 201 -6.64 -19.05 -27.79
C ALA A 201 -7.87 -19.72 -27.14
N LEU A 202 -7.64 -20.67 -26.25
CA LEU A 202 -8.74 -21.31 -25.49
C LEU A 202 -9.39 -20.35 -24.48
N TRP A 203 -8.64 -19.34 -24.01
CA TRP A 203 -9.19 -18.25 -23.22
C TRP A 203 -10.02 -17.29 -24.06
N ASP A 204 -9.62 -17.00 -25.30
CA ASP A 204 -10.41 -16.21 -26.24
C ASP A 204 -11.76 -16.89 -26.55
N GLU A 205 -11.76 -18.22 -26.70
CA GLU A 205 -12.99 -19.01 -26.87
C GLU A 205 -13.89 -18.93 -25.63
N TRP A 206 -13.31 -19.03 -24.43
CA TRP A 206 -14.06 -18.85 -23.18
C TRP A 206 -14.68 -17.46 -23.09
N GLU A 207 -13.94 -16.41 -23.48
CA GLU A 207 -14.42 -15.03 -23.48
C GLU A 207 -15.57 -14.84 -24.48
N ALA A 208 -15.48 -15.44 -25.67
CA ALA A 208 -16.55 -15.43 -26.65
C ALA A 208 -17.83 -16.10 -26.10
N VAL A 209 -17.69 -17.21 -25.35
CA VAL A 209 -18.81 -17.87 -24.67
C VAL A 209 -19.39 -16.98 -23.58
N LEU A 210 -18.56 -16.30 -22.80
CA LEU A 210 -19.01 -15.37 -21.76
C LEU A 210 -19.81 -14.20 -22.35
N ARG A 211 -19.29 -13.57 -23.40
CA ARG A 211 -19.92 -12.43 -24.08
C ARG A 211 -21.19 -12.83 -24.82
N GLY A 212 -21.21 -14.00 -25.45
CA GLY A 212 -22.35 -14.45 -26.27
C GLY A 212 -23.45 -15.20 -25.50
N LYS A 213 -23.09 -16.01 -24.50
CA LYS A 213 -24.00 -16.96 -23.82
C LYS A 213 -24.11 -16.75 -22.31
N GLY A 214 -23.38 -15.79 -21.75
CA GLY A 214 -23.46 -15.39 -20.35
C GLY A 214 -22.71 -16.29 -19.37
N LYS A 215 -22.72 -15.87 -18.10
CA LYS A 215 -21.85 -16.40 -17.03
C LYS A 215 -22.00 -17.90 -16.78
N ASN A 216 -23.22 -18.45 -16.89
CA ASN A 216 -23.47 -19.88 -16.63
C ASN A 216 -22.84 -20.78 -17.70
N ALA A 217 -22.94 -20.38 -18.97
CA ALA A 217 -22.33 -21.11 -20.07
C ALA A 217 -20.80 -21.04 -20.02
N ALA A 218 -20.26 -19.86 -19.72
CA ALA A 218 -18.82 -19.67 -19.53
C ALA A 218 -18.27 -20.49 -18.35
N LYS A 219 -19.01 -20.58 -17.24
CA LYS A 219 -18.62 -21.43 -16.10
C LYS A 219 -18.61 -22.92 -16.48
N ALA A 220 -19.61 -23.37 -17.23
CA ALA A 220 -19.66 -24.76 -17.71
C ALA A 220 -18.55 -25.07 -18.74
N PHE A 221 -18.14 -24.08 -19.55
CA PHE A 221 -16.99 -24.20 -20.45
C PHE A 221 -15.68 -24.27 -19.66
N TYR A 222 -15.50 -23.38 -18.68
CA TYR A 222 -14.33 -23.36 -17.82
C TYR A 222 -14.13 -24.69 -17.10
N ASN A 223 -15.16 -25.20 -16.41
CA ASN A 223 -15.08 -26.44 -15.65
C ASN A 223 -14.70 -27.66 -16.53
N ARG A 224 -15.10 -27.66 -17.81
CA ARG A 224 -14.74 -28.73 -18.75
C ARG A 224 -13.30 -28.64 -19.23
N HIS A 225 -12.76 -27.43 -19.35
CA HIS A 225 -11.45 -27.18 -19.94
C HIS A 225 -10.41 -26.68 -18.93
N GLU A 226 -10.72 -26.70 -17.63
CA GLU A 226 -9.92 -26.10 -16.57
C GLU A 226 -8.44 -26.48 -16.65
N LYS A 227 -8.13 -27.78 -16.77
CA LYS A 227 -6.74 -28.25 -16.89
C LYS A 227 -6.00 -27.69 -18.10
N ALA A 228 -6.69 -27.50 -19.23
CA ALA A 228 -6.11 -26.98 -20.46
C ALA A 228 -5.99 -25.45 -20.41
N LEU A 229 -7.00 -24.77 -19.86
CA LEU A 229 -7.01 -23.32 -19.64
C LEU A 229 -5.91 -22.89 -18.66
N LEU A 230 -5.65 -23.69 -17.63
CA LEU A 230 -4.65 -23.39 -16.61
C LEU A 230 -3.26 -23.96 -16.92
N LYS A 231 -3.09 -24.73 -18.00
CA LYS A 231 -1.82 -25.36 -18.32
C LYS A 231 -0.72 -24.30 -18.50
N GLY A 232 0.38 -24.45 -17.76
CA GLY A 232 1.52 -23.54 -17.78
C GLY A 232 1.30 -22.20 -17.07
N SER A 233 0.10 -21.94 -16.55
CA SER A 233 -0.14 -20.76 -15.73
C SER A 233 0.36 -20.97 -14.30
N ALA A 234 0.97 -19.93 -13.76
CA ALA A 234 1.40 -19.89 -12.37
C ALA A 234 0.81 -18.64 -11.72
N PHE A 235 0.22 -18.79 -10.54
CA PHE A 235 -0.41 -17.69 -9.80
C PHE A 235 0.16 -17.62 -8.39
N ARG A 236 0.11 -16.43 -7.79
CA ARG A 236 0.42 -16.23 -6.38
C ARG A 236 -0.88 -16.17 -5.58
N GLY A 237 -1.34 -17.31 -5.06
CA GLY A 237 -2.58 -17.45 -4.27
C GLY A 237 -3.60 -18.43 -4.89
N PRO A 238 -4.71 -18.77 -4.19
CA PRO A 238 -5.75 -19.61 -4.76
C PRO A 238 -6.47 -18.90 -5.93
N LEU A 239 -6.75 -19.65 -7.01
CA LEU A 239 -7.28 -19.21 -8.31
C LEU A 239 -8.53 -18.31 -8.30
N VAL A 240 -9.20 -18.18 -7.15
CA VAL A 240 -10.56 -17.64 -7.03
C VAL A 240 -10.68 -16.12 -7.20
N HIS A 241 -9.56 -15.38 -7.23
CA HIS A 241 -9.58 -13.90 -7.27
C HIS A 241 -8.93 -13.29 -8.52
N CYS A 242 -8.29 -14.10 -9.38
CA CYS A 242 -7.53 -13.56 -10.51
C CYS A 242 -8.38 -13.24 -11.76
N TRP A 243 -9.63 -13.70 -11.79
CA TRP A 243 -10.53 -13.66 -12.97
C TRP A 243 -11.97 -13.25 -12.64
N ARG A 244 -12.18 -12.38 -11.64
CA ARG A 244 -13.48 -11.77 -11.35
C ARG A 244 -13.56 -10.34 -11.83
#